data_AF-A0A1Q7KHU1-F1
#
_entry.id   AF-A0A1Q7KHU1-F1
#
_cell.length_a   1.000
_cell.length_b   1.000
_cell.length_c   1.000
_cell.angle_alpha   90.00
_cell.angle_beta   90.00
_cell.angle_gamma   90.00
#
_symmetry.space_group_name_H-M   'P 1'
#
loop_
_entity.id
_entity.type
_entity.pdbx_description
1 polymer ?
#
loop_
_entity_poly.entity_id
_entity_poly.type
_entity_poly.pdbx_seq_one_letter_code
_entity_poly.pdbx_strand_id
1 'polypeptide(L)'
;MEWGSAVLRGRIRDLSANGAFIELPDPLWIGAGFTARLELGGPVQIDCFVRRVEPGRGMGVSVNVARPENRERFQELVERLSQVVPPGAK
;
A
#
# COMPACT_ATOMS: atom_id res chain seq x y z
N MET A 1 -28.08 -8.67 6.61
CA MET A 1 -26.73 -8.86 6.04
C MET A 1 -25.86 -7.73 6.56
N GLU A 2 -25.16 -7.95 7.66
CA GLU A 2 -24.12 -7.04 8.10
C GLU A 2 -22.88 -7.32 7.24
N TRP A 3 -22.63 -6.46 6.26
CA TRP A 3 -21.38 -6.49 5.54
C TRP A 3 -20.30 -6.03 6.53
N GLY A 4 -19.62 -6.99 7.15
CA GLY A 4 -18.54 -6.71 8.10
C GLY A 4 -17.41 -5.96 7.40
N SER A 5 -17.08 -4.76 7.88
CA SER A 5 -15.82 -4.13 7.53
C SER A 5 -14.72 -4.76 8.38
N ALA A 6 -13.62 -5.16 7.75
CA ALA A 6 -12.44 -5.65 8.44
C ALA A 6 -11.30 -4.66 8.23
N VAL A 7 -10.61 -4.32 9.32
CA VAL A 7 -9.36 -3.55 9.24
C VAL A 7 -8.22 -4.53 9.40
N LEU A 8 -7.45 -4.71 8.34
CA LEU A 8 -6.25 -5.53 8.33
C LEU A 8 -5.01 -4.65 8.54
N ARG A 9 -4.05 -5.14 9.33
CA ARG A 9 -2.75 -4.49 9.53
C ARG A 9 -1.70 -5.29 8.77
N GLY A 10 -0.98 -4.64 7.87
CA GLY A 10 0.11 -5.23 7.10
C GLY A 10 1.31 -4.29 7.03
N ARG A 11 2.45 -4.80 6.58
CA ARG A 11 3.65 -3.99 6.35
C ARG A 11 3.81 -3.72 4.86
N ILE A 12 4.12 -2.49 4.49
CA ILE A 12 4.48 -2.17 3.11
C ILE A 12 5.97 -2.47 2.94
N ARG A 13 6.28 -3.43 2.07
CA ARG A 13 7.66 -3.79 1.74
C ARG A 13 8.28 -2.78 0.79
N ASP A 14 7.54 -2.41 -0.25
CA ASP A 14 7.92 -1.43 -1.25
C ASP A 14 6.70 -0.58 -1.64
N LEU A 15 6.96 0.69 -1.95
CA LEU A 15 5.97 1.66 -2.36
C LEU A 15 6.52 2.50 -3.52
N SER A 16 5.71 2.63 -4.57
CA SER A 16 5.96 3.50 -5.71
C SER A 16 4.73 4.36 -5.97
N ALA A 17 4.83 5.28 -6.95
CA ALA A 17 3.71 6.13 -7.34
C ALA A 17 2.47 5.34 -7.81
N ASN A 18 2.66 4.15 -8.39
CA ASN A 18 1.60 3.41 -9.08
C ASN A 18 1.29 2.04 -8.44
N GLY A 19 2.05 1.63 -7.43
CA GLY A 19 1.92 0.30 -6.85
C GLY A 19 2.71 0.10 -5.58
N ALA A 20 2.39 -0.98 -4.87
CA ALA A 20 3.06 -1.37 -3.64
C ALA A 20 3.03 -2.90 -3.48
N PHE A 21 3.97 -3.44 -2.70
CA PHE A 21 3.86 -4.77 -2.14
C PHE A 21 3.54 -4.70 -0.65
N ILE A 22 2.42 -5.34 -0.27
CA ILE A 22 1.96 -5.41 1.12
C ILE A 22 2.20 -6.81 1.62
N GLU A 23 3.03 -6.93 2.67
CA GLU A 23 3.20 -8.16 3.41
C GLU A 23 1.98 -8.39 4.30
N LEU A 24 1.31 -9.51 4.04
CA LEU A 24 0.15 -9.97 4.77
C LEU A 24 0.07 -11.50 4.65
N PRO A 25 0.12 -12.26 5.75
CA PRO A 25 0.14 -13.73 5.69
C PRO A 25 -1.09 -14.32 5.00
N ASP A 26 -2.24 -13.67 5.20
CA ASP A 26 -3.52 -14.00 4.57
C ASP A 26 -3.91 -12.86 3.61
N PRO A 27 -3.42 -12.90 2.34
CA PRO A 27 -3.67 -11.84 1.39
C PRO A 27 -5.10 -11.89 0.83
N LEU A 28 -5.62 -10.72 0.45
CA LEU A 28 -6.90 -10.61 -0.26
C LEU A 28 -6.79 -11.23 -1.67
N TRP A 29 -7.93 -11.61 -2.24
CA TRP A 29 -8.00 -12.19 -3.58
C TRP A 29 -7.65 -11.18 -4.68
N ILE A 30 -7.17 -11.69 -5.83
CA ILE A 30 -6.88 -10.86 -7.01
C ILE A 30 -8.15 -10.13 -7.47
N GLY A 31 -8.04 -8.84 -7.75
CA GLY A 31 -9.16 -7.97 -8.12
C GLY A 31 -9.88 -7.33 -6.93
N ALA A 32 -9.58 -7.73 -5.68
CA ALA A 32 -10.12 -7.06 -4.50
C ALA A 32 -9.70 -5.58 -4.47
N GLY A 33 -10.67 -4.70 -4.22
CA GLY A 33 -10.47 -3.27 -3.99
C GLY A 33 -10.58 -2.95 -2.50
N PHE A 34 -9.66 -2.13 -1.99
CA PHE A 34 -9.69 -1.68 -0.60
C PHE A 34 -9.00 -0.33 -0.43
N THR A 35 -9.32 0.39 0.64
CA THR A 35 -8.60 1.62 1.01
C THR A 35 -7.53 1.28 2.05
N ALA A 36 -6.29 1.67 1.79
CA ALA A 36 -5.20 1.59 2.75
C ALA A 36 -4.94 2.94 3.40
N ARG A 37 -4.60 2.93 4.68
CA ARG A 37 -4.15 4.11 5.43
C ARG A 37 -2.67 3.93 5.75
N LEU A 38 -1.83 4.76 5.16
CA LEU A 38 -0.39 4.79 5.40
C LEU A 38 -0.14 5.63 6.65
N GLU A 39 0.56 5.09 7.65
CA GLU A 39 0.88 5.80 8.90
C GLU A 39 2.25 6.52 8.86
N LEU A 40 2.95 6.51 7.72
CA LEU A 40 4.30 7.05 7.60
C LEU A 40 4.27 8.56 7.29
N GLY A 41 4.70 9.39 8.24
CA GLY A 41 4.73 10.86 8.06
C GLY A 41 3.37 11.56 8.16
N GLY A 42 2.34 10.83 8.58
CA GLY A 42 0.95 11.29 8.67
C GLY A 42 0.00 10.35 7.91
N PRO A 43 -1.30 10.31 8.28
CA PRO A 43 -2.24 9.41 7.64
C PRO A 43 -2.50 9.82 6.18
N VAL A 44 -2.05 8.99 5.23
CA VAL A 44 -2.37 9.14 3.81
C VAL A 44 -3.28 7.99 3.37
N GLN A 45 -4.47 8.31 2.88
CA GLN A 45 -5.38 7.31 2.35
C GLN A 45 -5.18 7.12 0.85
N ILE A 46 -5.04 5.86 0.45
CA ILE A 46 -4.91 5.45 -0.95
C ILE A 46 -5.87 4.31 -1.26
N ASP A 47 -6.35 4.25 -2.49
CA ASP A 47 -7.13 3.12 -2.98
C ASP A 47 -6.21 2.11 -3.64
N CYS A 48 -6.42 0.84 -3.30
CA CYS A 48 -5.58 -0.27 -3.70
C CYS A 48 -6.42 -1.31 -4.43
N PHE A 49 -5.84 -1.91 -5.47
CA PHE A 49 -6.42 -3.05 -6.18
C PHE A 49 -5.40 -4.18 -6.26
N VAL A 50 -5.78 -5.35 -5.78
CA VAL A 50 -4.89 -6.53 -5.81
C VAL A 50 -4.67 -6.97 -7.24
N ARG A 51 -3.40 -6.98 -7.68
CA ARG A 51 -3.00 -7.42 -9.02
C ARG A 51 -2.29 -8.77 -9.02
N ARG A 52 -1.62 -9.11 -7.92
CA ARG A 52 -0.96 -10.41 -7.72
C ARG A 52 -1.00 -10.81 -6.25
N VAL A 53 -0.97 -12.12 -6.00
CA VAL A 53 -0.90 -12.71 -4.66
C VAL A 53 0.31 -13.63 -4.57
N GLU A 54 1.07 -13.50 -3.49
CA GLU A 54 2.16 -14.40 -3.13
C GLU A 54 1.78 -15.13 -1.83
N PRO A 55 1.31 -16.39 -1.89
CA PRO A 55 0.83 -17.12 -0.73
C PRO A 55 1.84 -17.15 0.43
N GLY A 56 1.37 -16.83 1.64
CA GLY A 56 2.21 -16.77 2.85
C GLY A 56 3.19 -15.59 2.90
N ARG A 57 3.25 -14.73 1.86
CA ARG A 57 4.11 -13.54 1.83
C ARG A 57 3.30 -12.25 1.80
N GLY A 58 2.30 -12.15 0.92
CA GLY A 58 1.55 -10.92 0.74
C GLY A 58 0.93 -10.76 -0.64
N MET A 59 0.78 -9.51 -1.07
CA MET A 59 0.14 -9.17 -2.32
C MET A 59 0.76 -7.92 -2.96
N GLY A 60 0.80 -7.91 -4.30
CA GLY A 60 1.12 -6.72 -5.07
C GLY A 60 -0.15 -6.00 -5.48
N VAL A 61 -0.20 -4.70 -5.24
CA VAL A 61 -1.36 -3.86 -5.51
C VAL A 61 -1.01 -2.72 -6.46
N SER A 62 -1.97 -2.35 -7.30
CA SER A 62 -1.98 -1.03 -7.93
C SER A 62 -2.46 -0.01 -6.91
N VAL A 63 -1.84 1.17 -6.91
CA VAL A 63 -2.21 2.28 -6.03
C VAL A 63 -2.86 3.38 -6.87
N ASN A 64 -3.95 3.95 -6.36
CA ASN A 64 -4.59 5.14 -6.87
C ASN A 64 -4.86 6.11 -5.73
N VAL A 65 -4.51 7.38 -5.91
CA VAL A 65 -4.79 8.44 -4.93
C VAL A 65 -6.02 9.21 -5.38
N ALA A 66 -7.20 8.75 -4.93
CA ALA A 66 -8.48 9.32 -5.37
C ALA A 66 -8.70 10.75 -4.88
N ARG A 67 -8.22 11.09 -3.68
CA ARG A 67 -8.41 12.42 -3.11
C ARG A 67 -7.26 13.37 -3.49
N PRO A 68 -7.53 14.56 -4.05
CA PRO A 68 -6.50 15.53 -4.40
C PRO A 68 -5.61 15.92 -3.22
N GLU A 69 -6.21 16.11 -2.04
CA GLU A 69 -5.50 16.46 -0.78
C GLU A 69 -4.45 15.42 -0.35
N ASN A 70 -4.62 14.17 -0.76
CA ASN A 70 -3.67 13.09 -0.47
C ASN A 70 -2.59 12.98 -1.54
N ARG A 71 -2.76 13.59 -2.72
CA ARG A 71 -1.86 13.42 -3.86
C ARG A 71 -0.49 14.02 -3.58
N GLU A 72 -0.44 15.26 -3.10
CA GLU A 72 0.81 15.94 -2.74
C GLU A 72 1.53 15.17 -1.62
N ARG A 73 0.81 14.86 -0.53
CA ARG A 73 1.36 14.08 0.60
C ARG A 73 1.88 12.71 0.18
N PHE A 74 1.19 12.03 -0.72
CA PHE A 74 1.61 10.73 -1.24
C PHE A 74 2.85 10.86 -2.12
N GLN A 75 2.92 11.88 -2.98
CA GLN A 75 4.11 12.15 -3.80
C GLN A 75 5.32 12.46 -2.92
N GLU A 76 5.18 13.37 -1.95
CA GLU A 76 6.24 13.69 -1.00
C GLU A 76 6.70 12.44 -0.23
N LEU A 77 5.77 11.56 0.15
CA LEU A 77 6.09 10.30 0.81
C LEU A 77 6.93 9.37 -0.08
N VAL A 78 6.52 9.18 -1.33
CA VAL A 78 7.23 8.33 -2.31
C VAL A 78 8.62 8.90 -2.61
N GLU A 79 8.75 10.22 -2.77
CA GLU A 79 10.03 10.88 -2.99
C GLU A 79 10.98 10.71 -1.79
N ARG A 80 10.47 10.91 -0.57
CA ARG A 80 11.24 10.69 0.66
C ARG A 80 11.72 9.25 0.78
N LEU A 81 10.87 8.27 0.47
CA LEU A 81 11.23 6.85 0.50
C LEU A 81 12.26 6.48 -0.57
N SER A 82 12.21 7.14 -1.74
CA SER A 82 13.15 6.91 -2.84
C SER A 82 14.57 7.42 -2.54
N GLN A 83 14.70 8.40 -1.63
CA GLN A 83 15.99 8.92 -1.17
C GLN A 83 16.63 8.07 -0.07
N VAL A 84 15.87 7.19 0.57
CA VAL A 84 16.40 6.24 1.57
C VAL A 84 17.05 5.09 0.82
N VAL A 85 18.36 5.21 0.53
CA VAL A 85 19.17 4.07 0.10
C VAL A 85 19.18 3.05 1.24
N PRO A 86 18.71 1.80 1.04
CA PRO A 86 18.77 0.80 2.08
C PRO A 86 20.23 0.53 2.46
N PRO A 87 20.58 0.47 3.77
CA PRO A 87 21.92 0.10 4.20
C PRO A 87 22.17 -1.35 3.79
N GLY A 88 22.88 -1.56 2.68
CA GLY A 88 23.17 -2.90 2.15
C GLY A 88 23.30 -3.02 0.63
N ALA A 89 23.01 -1.97 -0.15
CA ALA A 89 23.33 -1.97 -1.57
C ALA A 89 24.83 -1.64 -1.79
N LYS A 90 25.69 -2.66 -1.67
CA LYS A 90 27.08 -2.61 -2.15
C LYS A 90 27.45 -3.93 -2.80
#